data_AF-A0A2K9EPL5-F1
#
_entry.id   AF-A0A2K9EPL5-F1
#
_cell.length_a   1.000
_cell.length_b   1.000
_cell.length_c   1.000
_cell.angle_alpha   90.00
_cell.angle_beta   90.00
_cell.angle_gamma   90.00
#
_symmetry.space_group_name_H-M   'P 1'
#
loop_
_entity.id
_entity.type
_entity.pdbx_description
1 polymer ?
#
loop_
_entity_poly.entity_id
_entity_poly.type
_entity_poly.pdbx_seq_one_letter_code
_entity_poly.pdbx_strand_id
1 'polypeptide(L)'
;MCKILCETRKEMCEGKHKGKTASSVAEGKAKNSPDLQRAVNKRYPKSTAAVNKHRYVRYDNALKSWNRAKVAKETIERHLDNVIRQIEKQAAKAVATKVGKAAARSWLKLVPVLNVISTAYDVYDLASTGVDIYQQIKQARAQFSGDVYSIRPDVAVMGENGQLQDIYDFKFDGDDWQPGQQEMYNKNLDDSGARARAKAINSNACGCNGPSFVPRTGV
;
A
#
# COMPACT_ATOMS: atom_id res chain seq x y z
N MET A 1 -13.60 1.45 -11.75
CA MET A 1 -13.64 2.64 -10.88
C MET A 1 -14.87 3.50 -11.14
N CYS A 2 -15.02 4.15 -12.30
CA CYS A 2 -16.19 5.02 -12.56
C CYS A 2 -17.55 4.35 -12.34
N LYS A 3 -17.72 3.10 -12.78
CA LYS A 3 -18.94 2.31 -12.47
C LYS A 3 -19.26 2.26 -10.97
N ILE A 4 -18.26 1.94 -10.14
CA ILE A 4 -18.41 1.89 -8.67
C ILE A 4 -18.79 3.26 -8.13
N LEU A 5 -18.12 4.33 -8.57
CA LEU A 5 -18.44 5.70 -8.14
C LEU A 5 -19.89 6.08 -8.48
N CYS A 6 -20.31 5.90 -9.74
CA CYS A 6 -21.65 6.29 -10.17
C CYS A 6 -22.75 5.47 -9.49
N GLU A 7 -22.55 4.15 -9.33
CA GLU A 7 -23.48 3.29 -8.58
C GLU A 7 -23.60 3.73 -7.12
N THR A 8 -22.47 3.98 -6.44
CA THR A 8 -22.49 4.50 -5.06
C THR A 8 -23.24 5.82 -4.99
N ARG A 9 -22.95 6.78 -5.88
CA ARG A 9 -23.61 8.08 -5.90
C ARG A 9 -25.13 7.95 -6.05
N LYS A 10 -25.58 7.11 -6.98
CA LYS A 10 -27.00 6.81 -7.19
C LYS A 10 -27.64 6.22 -5.93
N GLU A 11 -27.04 5.20 -5.34
CA GLU A 11 -27.57 4.53 -4.15
C GLU A 11 -27.62 5.45 -2.91
N MET A 12 -26.65 6.36 -2.78
CA MET A 12 -26.65 7.39 -1.73
C MET A 12 -27.83 8.35 -1.91
N CYS A 13 -28.12 8.79 -3.14
CA CYS A 13 -29.27 9.67 -3.44
C CYS A 13 -30.61 8.95 -3.22
N GLU A 14 -30.67 7.64 -3.47
CA GLU A 14 -31.85 6.80 -3.19
C GLU A 14 -32.02 6.48 -1.70
N GLY A 15 -31.10 6.94 -0.83
CA GLY A 15 -31.18 6.73 0.62
C GLY A 15 -30.94 5.28 1.05
N LYS A 16 -30.33 4.44 0.21
CA LYS A 16 -30.12 3.00 0.47
C LYS A 16 -29.10 2.71 1.57
N HIS A 17 -28.24 3.67 1.89
CA HIS A 17 -27.09 3.50 2.80
C HIS A 17 -27.14 4.47 3.98
N LYS A 18 -28.28 4.50 4.70
CA LYS A 18 -28.41 5.32 5.91
C LYS A 18 -27.31 4.98 6.93
N GLY A 19 -26.68 6.02 7.48
CA GLY A 19 -25.61 5.88 8.48
C GLY A 19 -24.24 5.47 7.92
N LYS A 20 -24.07 5.38 6.60
CA LYS A 20 -22.77 5.11 5.95
C LYS A 20 -22.31 6.30 5.13
N THR A 21 -20.99 6.43 4.98
CA THR A 21 -20.40 7.42 4.07
C THR A 21 -20.32 6.86 2.65
N ALA A 22 -20.40 7.73 1.64
CA ALA A 22 -20.25 7.31 0.24
C ALA A 22 -18.92 6.57 -0.01
N SER A 23 -17.81 7.05 0.56
CA SER A 23 -16.50 6.40 0.46
C SER A 23 -16.54 4.98 1.02
N SER A 24 -17.12 4.75 2.20
CA SER A 24 -17.21 3.40 2.78
C SER A 24 -18.04 2.42 1.92
N VAL A 25 -19.11 2.91 1.27
CA VAL A 25 -19.92 2.11 0.34
C VAL A 25 -19.11 1.77 -0.92
N ALA A 26 -18.38 2.74 -1.47
CA ALA A 26 -17.55 2.57 -2.65
C ALA A 26 -16.39 1.60 -2.41
N GLU A 27 -15.73 1.70 -1.27
CA GLU A 27 -14.71 0.74 -0.81
C GLU A 27 -15.31 -0.67 -0.71
N GLY A 28 -16.48 -0.83 -0.09
CA GLY A 28 -17.16 -2.11 0.02
C GLY A 28 -17.46 -2.74 -1.34
N LYS A 29 -17.92 -1.93 -2.30
CA LYS A 29 -18.15 -2.36 -3.69
C LYS A 29 -16.84 -2.71 -4.39
N ALA A 30 -15.80 -1.87 -4.25
CA ALA A 30 -14.49 -2.11 -4.88
C ALA A 30 -13.86 -3.41 -4.39
N LYS A 31 -13.92 -3.68 -3.08
CA LYS A 31 -13.35 -4.89 -2.46
C LYS A 31 -13.95 -6.17 -3.05
N ASN A 32 -15.25 -6.15 -3.34
CA ASN A 32 -16.00 -7.32 -3.77
C ASN A 32 -16.26 -7.34 -5.29
N SER A 33 -15.68 -6.44 -6.08
CA SER A 33 -15.99 -6.31 -7.52
C SER A 33 -15.12 -7.25 -8.38
N PRO A 34 -15.69 -8.30 -9.00
CA PRO A 34 -14.94 -9.16 -9.93
C PRO A 34 -14.55 -8.39 -11.20
N ASP A 35 -15.40 -7.45 -11.63
CA ASP A 35 -15.12 -6.55 -12.76
C ASP A 35 -13.85 -5.72 -12.51
N LEU A 36 -13.71 -5.15 -11.31
CA LEU A 36 -12.52 -4.40 -10.93
C LEU A 36 -11.28 -5.29 -10.94
N GLN A 37 -11.36 -6.49 -10.34
CA GLN A 37 -10.25 -7.43 -10.33
C GLN A 37 -9.82 -7.82 -11.74
N ARG A 38 -10.78 -8.12 -12.64
CA ARG A 38 -10.50 -8.41 -14.05
C ARG A 38 -9.85 -7.23 -14.78
N ALA A 39 -10.36 -6.02 -14.56
CA ALA A 39 -9.80 -4.82 -15.18
C ALA A 39 -8.37 -4.53 -14.69
N VAL A 40 -8.11 -4.71 -13.38
CA VAL A 40 -6.77 -4.58 -12.80
C VAL A 40 -5.84 -5.63 -13.38
N ASN A 41 -6.23 -6.91 -13.40
CA ASN A 41 -5.39 -7.98 -13.96
C ASN A 41 -5.09 -7.78 -15.45
N LYS A 42 -6.05 -7.25 -16.22
CA LYS A 42 -5.86 -6.94 -17.65
C LYS A 42 -4.86 -5.81 -17.86
N ARG A 43 -4.93 -4.75 -17.07
CA ARG A 43 -4.07 -3.56 -17.21
C ARG A 43 -2.71 -3.72 -16.54
N TYR A 44 -2.68 -4.44 -15.43
CA TYR A 44 -1.52 -4.70 -14.59
C TYR A 44 -1.44 -6.23 -14.38
N PRO A 45 -0.82 -6.97 -15.32
CA PRO A 45 -0.67 -8.41 -15.19
C PRO A 45 -0.05 -8.78 -13.85
N LYS A 46 -0.56 -9.86 -13.23
CA LYS A 46 -0.14 -10.35 -11.90
C LYS A 46 -0.26 -9.34 -10.75
N SER A 47 -1.11 -8.32 -10.91
CA SER A 47 -1.38 -7.36 -9.84
C SER A 47 -2.73 -7.62 -9.18
N THR A 48 -2.96 -7.05 -8.00
CA THR A 48 -4.22 -7.17 -7.26
C THR A 48 -4.68 -5.80 -6.76
N ALA A 49 -6.00 -5.63 -6.65
CA ALA A 49 -6.57 -4.45 -6.02
C ALA A 49 -6.56 -4.60 -4.49
N ALA A 50 -5.85 -3.71 -3.81
CA ALA A 50 -5.86 -3.56 -2.36
C ALA A 50 -6.75 -2.38 -1.98
N VAL A 51 -7.91 -2.67 -1.40
CA VAL A 51 -8.90 -1.67 -1.01
C VAL A 51 -8.73 -1.28 0.45
N ASN A 52 -8.76 0.02 0.74
CA ASN A 52 -8.71 0.60 2.08
C ASN A 52 -7.60 -0.01 2.97
N LYS A 53 -6.39 -0.16 2.40
CA LYS A 53 -5.21 -0.60 3.17
C LYS A 53 -4.36 0.59 3.54
N HIS A 54 -4.06 0.70 4.83
CA HIS A 54 -3.07 1.64 5.34
C HIS A 54 -1.71 1.39 4.69
N ARG A 55 -1.03 2.49 4.35
CA ARG A 55 0.34 2.49 3.85
C ARG A 55 1.12 3.55 4.57
N TYR A 56 2.39 3.26 4.81
CA TYR A 56 3.33 4.19 5.40
C TYR A 56 4.21 4.77 4.29
N VAL A 57 4.32 6.09 4.26
CA VAL A 57 5.04 6.84 3.23
C VAL A 57 6.01 7.78 3.90
N ARG A 58 7.28 7.69 3.52
CA ARG A 58 8.27 8.69 3.89
C ARG A 58 8.06 9.95 3.07
N TYR A 59 7.94 11.07 3.77
CA TYR A 59 7.79 12.38 3.17
C TYR A 59 8.51 13.42 4.03
N ASP A 60 9.77 13.69 3.71
CA ASP A 60 10.54 14.71 4.41
C ASP A 60 10.05 16.11 4.00
N ASN A 61 10.03 17.05 4.96
CA ASN A 61 9.62 18.45 4.74
C ASN A 61 8.14 18.66 4.38
N ALA A 62 7.22 17.88 4.97
CA ALA A 62 5.79 18.14 4.83
C ALA A 62 5.43 19.57 5.31
N LEU A 63 4.59 20.27 4.55
CA LEU A 63 4.18 21.63 4.89
C LEU A 63 3.34 21.63 6.18
N LYS A 64 3.61 22.58 7.09
CA LYS A 64 2.83 22.72 8.33
C LYS A 64 1.34 22.94 8.08
N SER A 65 0.99 23.62 6.98
CA SER A 65 -0.40 23.85 6.55
C SER A 65 -1.15 22.57 6.21
N TRP A 66 -0.45 21.45 5.98
CA TRP A 66 -1.12 20.17 5.73
C TRP A 66 -1.75 19.55 6.97
N ASN A 67 -1.34 20.01 8.17
CA ASN A 67 -1.84 19.52 9.46
C ASN A 67 -1.86 17.98 9.58
N ARG A 68 -0.81 17.31 9.07
CA ARG A 68 -0.68 15.85 9.08
C ARG A 68 0.15 15.41 10.28
N ALA A 69 -0.36 14.45 11.04
CA ALA A 69 0.39 13.81 12.10
C ALA A 69 1.42 12.83 11.53
N LYS A 70 2.66 12.95 12.00
CA LYS A 70 3.70 11.95 11.77
C LYS A 70 3.34 10.67 12.49
N VAL A 71 3.69 9.53 11.90
CA VAL A 71 3.53 8.23 12.54
C VAL A 71 4.55 8.11 13.67
N ALA A 72 4.09 7.64 14.84
CA ALA A 72 4.95 7.41 15.99
C ALA A 72 6.07 6.41 15.66
N LYS A 73 7.27 6.65 16.18
CA LYS A 73 8.46 5.84 15.91
C LYS A 73 8.24 4.37 16.26
N GLU A 74 7.56 4.09 17.36
CA GLU A 74 7.26 2.74 17.84
C GLU A 74 6.33 1.98 16.88
N THR A 75 5.43 2.71 16.19
CA THR A 75 4.54 2.13 15.17
C THR A 75 5.32 1.77 13.91
N ILE A 76 6.28 2.63 13.52
CA ILE A 76 7.18 2.38 12.40
C ILE A 76 8.09 1.18 12.70
N GLU A 77 8.69 1.12 13.89
CA GLU A 77 9.53 0.00 14.33
C GLU A 77 8.77 -1.33 14.33
N ARG A 78 7.55 -1.35 14.90
CA ARG A 78 6.70 -2.55 14.86
C ARG A 78 6.33 -2.97 13.44
N HIS A 79 6.09 -2.01 12.55
CA HIS A 79 5.82 -2.31 11.15
C HIS A 79 7.05 -2.89 10.46
N LEU A 80 8.22 -2.28 10.66
CA LEU A 80 9.52 -2.76 10.18
C LEU A 80 9.81 -4.18 10.66
N ASP A 81 9.61 -4.47 11.94
CA ASP A 81 9.82 -5.80 12.49
C ASP A 81 8.95 -6.86 11.81
N ASN A 82 7.69 -6.51 11.49
CA ASN A 82 6.81 -7.41 10.76
C ASN A 82 7.27 -7.64 9.33
N VAL A 83 7.76 -6.60 8.64
CA VAL A 83 8.35 -6.71 7.29
C VAL A 83 9.59 -7.59 7.32
N ILE A 84 10.52 -7.34 8.26
CA ILE A 84 11.75 -8.11 8.43
C ILE A 84 11.42 -9.59 8.69
N ARG A 85 10.49 -9.88 9.62
CA ARG A 85 10.04 -11.26 9.89
C ARG A 85 9.45 -11.95 8.67
N GLN A 86 8.77 -11.22 7.78
CA GLN A 86 8.25 -11.79 6.54
C GLN A 86 9.37 -12.14 5.57
N ILE A 87 10.35 -11.25 5.41
CA ILE A 87 11.56 -11.49 4.59
C ILE A 87 12.31 -12.72 5.12
N GLU A 88 12.55 -12.79 6.43
CA GLU A 88 13.21 -13.93 7.08
C GLU A 88 12.46 -15.26 6.86
N LYS A 89 11.12 -15.26 6.95
CA LYS A 89 10.31 -16.45 6.69
C LYS A 89 10.40 -16.90 5.24
N GLN A 90 10.38 -15.97 4.28
CA GLN A 90 10.53 -16.27 2.86
C GLN A 90 11.90 -16.85 2.56
N ALA A 91 12.96 -16.23 3.11
CA ALA A 91 14.32 -16.73 3.01
C ALA A 91 14.47 -18.14 3.61
N ALA A 92 13.96 -18.36 4.81
CA ALA A 92 14.01 -19.67 5.47
C ALA A 92 13.31 -20.74 4.64
N LYS A 93 12.18 -20.41 4.00
CA LYS A 93 11.47 -21.33 3.10
C LYS A 93 12.32 -21.66 1.87
N ALA A 94 12.93 -20.66 1.23
CA ALA A 94 13.80 -20.86 0.06
C ALA A 94 15.02 -21.73 0.40
N VAL A 95 15.69 -21.45 1.52
CA VAL A 95 16.83 -22.23 2.02
C VAL A 95 16.40 -23.64 2.38
N ALA A 96 15.28 -23.82 3.09
CA ALA A 96 14.78 -25.14 3.45
C ALA A 96 14.47 -26.02 2.23
N THR A 97 13.99 -25.43 1.13
CA THR A 97 13.75 -26.13 -0.14
C THR A 97 15.04 -26.54 -0.84
N LYS A 98 16.13 -25.76 -0.72
CA LYS A 98 17.41 -26.04 -1.40
C LYS A 98 18.37 -26.93 -0.60
N VAL A 99 18.52 -26.70 0.70
CA VAL A 99 19.56 -27.33 1.55
C VAL A 99 19.01 -28.07 2.77
N GLY A 100 17.68 -28.18 2.90
CA GLY A 100 17.03 -28.91 3.98
C GLY A 100 16.78 -28.12 5.27
N LYS A 101 15.87 -28.63 6.11
CA LYS A 101 15.34 -27.91 7.30
C LYS A 101 16.39 -27.63 8.40
N ALA A 102 17.41 -28.48 8.54
CA ALA A 102 18.46 -28.32 9.55
C ALA A 102 19.35 -27.09 9.24
N ALA A 103 19.79 -26.96 7.99
CA ALA A 103 20.55 -25.81 7.51
C ALA A 103 19.73 -24.51 7.60
N ALA A 104 18.44 -24.53 7.27
CA ALA A 104 17.56 -23.36 7.37
C ALA A 104 17.41 -22.84 8.82
N ARG A 105 17.33 -23.73 9.81
CA ARG A 105 17.28 -23.35 11.24
C ARG A 105 18.60 -22.77 11.72
N SER A 106 19.73 -23.33 11.29
CA SER A 106 21.06 -22.78 11.60
C SER A 106 21.26 -21.43 10.94
N TRP A 107 20.81 -21.23 9.70
CA TRP A 107 20.84 -19.94 9.02
C TRP A 107 20.05 -18.86 9.76
N LEU A 108 18.80 -19.11 10.16
CA LEU A 108 18.00 -18.14 10.92
C LEU A 108 18.66 -17.72 12.25
N LYS A 109 19.39 -18.63 12.92
CA LYS A 109 20.15 -18.30 14.13
C LYS A 109 21.39 -17.43 13.84
N LEU A 110 21.90 -17.47 12.61
CA LEU A 110 23.05 -16.71 12.14
C LEU A 110 22.66 -15.37 11.49
N VAL A 111 21.37 -15.03 11.41
CA VAL A 111 20.89 -13.73 10.95
C VAL A 111 20.31 -12.92 12.12
N PRO A 112 21.13 -12.22 12.94
CA PRO A 112 20.59 -11.27 13.93
C PRO A 112 20.34 -9.88 13.35
N VAL A 113 20.08 -9.73 12.04
CA VAL A 113 20.08 -8.47 11.25
C VAL A 113 21.49 -8.02 10.75
N LEU A 114 22.40 -9.00 10.56
CA LEU A 114 23.73 -8.87 9.92
C LEU A 114 24.77 -8.02 10.64
N ASN A 115 25.38 -8.60 11.68
CA ASN A 115 26.60 -8.07 12.31
C ASN A 115 27.87 -8.90 11.99
N VAL A 116 27.80 -9.84 11.04
CA VAL A 116 28.89 -10.79 10.75
C VAL A 116 28.95 -11.09 9.25
N ILE A 117 29.61 -10.23 8.47
CA ILE A 117 30.21 -10.66 7.20
C ILE A 117 31.73 -10.54 7.39
N SER A 118 32.30 -11.43 8.21
CA SER A 118 33.76 -11.62 8.23
C SER A 118 34.21 -13.07 8.39
N THR A 119 33.29 -14.04 8.59
CA THR A 119 33.73 -15.41 8.89
C THR A 119 32.74 -16.44 8.38
N ALA A 120 33.02 -17.00 7.20
CA ALA A 120 32.93 -18.44 6.89
C ALA A 120 33.16 -18.66 5.38
N TYR A 121 34.22 -19.40 5.05
CA TYR A 121 34.74 -19.58 3.70
C TYR A 121 34.12 -20.76 2.93
N ASP A 122 32.94 -21.25 3.31
CA ASP A 122 32.38 -22.51 2.75
C ASP A 122 30.91 -22.40 2.34
N VAL A 123 30.45 -21.22 1.89
CA VAL A 123 29.04 -21.04 1.49
C VAL A 123 28.84 -20.12 0.29
N TYR A 124 29.29 -20.58 -0.88
CA TYR A 124 29.15 -19.84 -2.13
C TYR A 124 27.67 -19.64 -2.55
N ASP A 125 26.77 -20.58 -2.20
CA ASP A 125 25.33 -20.48 -2.50
C ASP A 125 24.48 -19.78 -1.41
N LEU A 126 24.94 -19.69 -0.15
CA LEU A 126 24.25 -18.89 0.88
C LEU A 126 24.64 -17.40 0.82
N ALA A 127 25.84 -17.08 0.31
CA ALA A 127 26.31 -15.69 0.27
C ALA A 127 25.37 -14.80 -0.56
N SER A 128 24.90 -15.28 -1.73
CA SER A 128 23.96 -14.54 -2.58
C SER A 128 22.62 -14.29 -1.89
N THR A 129 22.05 -15.33 -1.27
CA THR A 129 20.77 -15.22 -0.55
C THR A 129 20.88 -14.29 0.67
N GLY A 130 22.02 -14.30 1.38
CA GLY A 130 22.27 -13.39 2.50
C GLY A 130 22.43 -11.93 2.09
N VAL A 131 23.11 -11.66 0.97
CA VAL A 131 23.24 -10.32 0.38
C VAL A 131 21.86 -9.79 -0.04
N ASP A 132 21.03 -10.60 -0.66
CA ASP A 132 19.67 -10.20 -1.07
C ASP A 132 18.78 -9.85 0.13
N ILE A 133 18.82 -10.65 1.20
CA ILE A 133 18.08 -10.36 2.44
C ILE A 133 18.59 -9.07 3.08
N TYR A 134 19.92 -8.87 3.14
CA TYR A 134 20.50 -7.65 3.69
C TYR A 134 20.01 -6.42 2.95
N GLN A 135 20.06 -6.46 1.61
CA GLN A 135 19.65 -5.36 0.76
C GLN A 135 18.17 -5.07 0.96
N GLN A 136 17.31 -6.09 1.06
CA GLN A 136 15.88 -5.91 1.33
C GLN A 136 15.63 -5.27 2.71
N ILE A 137 16.33 -5.69 3.77
CA ILE A 137 16.20 -5.09 5.10
C ILE A 137 16.72 -3.65 5.11
N LYS A 138 17.87 -3.40 4.48
CA LYS A 138 18.45 -2.06 4.36
C LYS A 138 17.53 -1.12 3.60
N GLN A 139 16.93 -1.58 2.51
CA GLN A 139 15.94 -0.84 1.74
C GLN A 139 14.68 -0.56 2.57
N ALA A 140 14.16 -1.55 3.30
CA ALA A 140 13.01 -1.36 4.19
C ALA A 140 13.32 -0.31 5.27
N ARG A 141 14.49 -0.37 5.91
CA ARG A 141 14.91 0.66 6.88
C ARG A 141 15.08 2.03 6.26
N ALA A 142 15.64 2.12 5.05
CA ALA A 142 15.81 3.39 4.33
C ALA A 142 14.47 4.00 3.88
N GLN A 143 13.47 3.16 3.57
CA GLN A 143 12.12 3.59 3.23
C GLN A 143 11.40 4.23 4.43
N PHE A 144 11.76 3.84 5.65
CA PHE A 144 11.15 4.36 6.87
C PHE A 144 12.09 5.22 7.72
N SER A 145 13.24 5.64 7.17
CA SER A 145 14.10 6.62 7.82
C SER A 145 13.58 8.03 7.55
N GLY A 146 13.43 8.85 8.59
CA GLY A 146 12.90 10.22 8.48
C GLY A 146 11.42 10.34 8.84
N ASP A 147 10.76 11.35 8.28
CA ASP A 147 9.36 11.63 8.60
C ASP A 147 8.43 10.70 7.81
N VAL A 148 7.66 9.87 8.52
CA VAL A 148 6.73 8.92 7.92
C VAL A 148 5.30 9.32 8.23
N TYR A 149 4.45 9.25 7.22
CA TYR A 149 3.03 9.56 7.28
C TYR A 149 2.19 8.34 6.92
N SER A 150 1.04 8.20 7.56
CA SER A 150 0.06 7.16 7.23
C SER A 150 -0.88 7.70 6.15
N ILE A 151 -0.97 6.96 5.06
CA ILE A 151 -1.95 7.21 4.01
C ILE A 151 -2.88 6.01 3.86
N ARG A 152 -4.07 6.26 3.33
CA ARG A 152 -5.08 5.23 3.12
C ARG A 152 -5.85 5.51 1.83
N PRO A 153 -5.35 5.04 0.68
CA PRO A 153 -6.08 5.18 -0.57
C PRO A 153 -7.32 4.29 -0.57
N ASP A 154 -8.37 4.72 -1.26
CA ASP A 154 -9.57 3.90 -1.44
C ASP A 154 -9.22 2.61 -2.18
N VAL A 155 -8.45 2.71 -3.26
CA VAL A 155 -7.91 1.54 -3.97
C VAL A 155 -6.46 1.75 -4.40
N ALA A 156 -5.59 0.85 -3.98
CA ALA A 156 -4.23 0.70 -4.49
C ALA A 156 -4.14 -0.53 -5.40
N VAL A 157 -3.36 -0.44 -6.47
CA VAL A 157 -2.99 -1.61 -7.30
C VAL A 157 -1.60 -2.08 -6.89
N MET A 158 -1.50 -3.35 -6.50
CA MET A 158 -0.29 -3.97 -5.97
C MET A 158 0.22 -5.02 -6.93
N GLY A 159 1.49 -4.95 -7.32
CA GLY A 159 2.14 -5.98 -8.13
C GLY A 159 2.43 -7.27 -7.34
N GLU A 160 2.97 -8.27 -8.05
CA GLU A 160 3.28 -9.61 -7.55
C GLU A 160 4.20 -9.59 -6.30
N ASN A 161 5.13 -8.64 -6.23
CA ASN A 161 6.09 -8.50 -5.14
C ASN A 161 5.64 -7.49 -4.08
N GLY A 162 4.37 -7.08 -4.09
CA GLY A 162 3.84 -6.09 -3.16
C GLY A 162 4.28 -4.66 -3.46
N GLN A 163 4.90 -4.39 -4.62
CA GLN A 163 5.19 -3.04 -5.08
C GLN A 163 3.91 -2.32 -5.52
N LEU A 164 3.79 -1.03 -5.22
CA LEU A 164 2.66 -0.24 -5.67
C LEU A 164 2.77 0.05 -7.18
N GLN A 165 1.66 -0.04 -7.90
CA GLN A 165 1.58 0.22 -9.35
C GLN A 165 0.67 1.40 -9.68
N ASP A 166 -0.36 1.63 -8.86
CA ASP A 166 -1.35 2.68 -9.10
C ASP A 166 -2.13 3.00 -7.81
N ILE A 167 -2.67 4.21 -7.73
CA ILE A 167 -3.56 4.65 -6.63
C ILE A 167 -4.77 5.37 -7.20
N TYR A 168 -5.94 5.03 -6.67
CA TYR A 168 -7.23 5.63 -6.96
C TYR A 168 -7.90 6.08 -5.66
N ASP A 169 -8.45 7.28 -5.68
CA ASP A 169 -9.21 7.89 -4.57
C ASP A 169 -10.55 8.37 -5.13
N PHE A 170 -11.66 7.90 -4.55
CA PHE A 170 -13.00 8.31 -4.96
C PHE A 170 -13.31 9.68 -4.37
N LYS A 171 -13.64 10.63 -5.24
CA LYS A 171 -14.07 11.98 -4.85
C LYS A 171 -15.54 12.14 -5.13
N PHE A 172 -16.34 12.12 -4.06
CA PHE A 172 -17.78 12.37 -4.13
C PHE A 172 -18.07 13.87 -4.14
N ASP A 173 -19.33 14.26 -4.28
CA ASP A 173 -19.70 15.67 -4.44
C ASP A 173 -19.32 16.48 -3.18
N GLY A 174 -18.50 17.51 -3.38
CA GLY A 174 -17.96 18.35 -2.30
C GLY A 174 -16.74 17.75 -1.58
N ASP A 175 -16.22 16.61 -2.02
CA ASP A 175 -14.99 16.00 -1.54
C ASP A 175 -13.82 16.31 -2.49
N ASP A 176 -12.65 16.56 -1.90
CA ASP A 176 -11.43 16.88 -2.63
C ASP A 176 -10.22 16.24 -1.93
N TRP A 177 -9.04 16.37 -2.51
CA TRP A 177 -7.80 16.00 -1.86
C TRP A 177 -7.66 16.77 -0.55
N GLN A 178 -7.49 16.02 0.54
CA GLN A 178 -7.02 16.64 1.76
C GLN A 178 -5.60 17.20 1.53
N PRO A 179 -5.21 18.30 2.19
CA PRO A 179 -3.87 18.87 2.06
C PRO A 179 -2.76 17.82 2.18
N GLY A 180 -1.83 17.81 1.21
CA GLY A 180 -0.70 16.86 1.15
C GLY A 180 -1.04 15.43 0.72
N GLN A 181 -2.32 15.08 0.53
CA GLN A 181 -2.73 13.71 0.21
C GLN A 181 -2.19 13.27 -1.14
N GLN A 182 -2.40 14.10 -2.17
CA GLN A 182 -2.01 13.76 -3.53
C GLN A 182 -0.48 13.68 -3.65
N GLU A 183 0.23 14.57 -2.98
CA GLU A 183 1.70 14.61 -2.93
C GLU A 183 2.26 13.36 -2.26
N MET A 184 1.69 12.94 -1.11
CA MET A 184 2.10 11.70 -0.45
C MET A 184 1.77 10.45 -1.28
N TYR A 185 0.65 10.47 -2.03
CA TYR A 185 0.29 9.34 -2.89
C TYR A 185 1.24 9.23 -4.08
N ASN A 186 1.54 10.36 -4.71
CA ASN A 186 2.53 10.45 -5.78
C ASN A 186 3.92 10.05 -5.31
N LYS A 187 4.34 10.48 -4.12
CA LYS A 187 5.60 10.06 -3.51
C LYS A 187 5.67 8.54 -3.29
N ASN A 188 4.58 7.91 -2.81
CA ASN A 188 4.53 6.45 -2.65
C ASN A 188 4.65 5.71 -3.99
N LEU A 189 4.03 6.24 -5.05
CA LEU A 189 4.15 5.70 -6.40
C LEU A 189 5.58 5.83 -6.91
N ASP A 190 6.19 7.00 -6.76
CA ASP A 190 7.56 7.27 -7.17
C ASP A 190 8.57 6.38 -6.42
N ASP A 191 8.41 6.22 -5.10
CA ASP A 191 9.23 5.33 -4.26
C ASP A 191 9.09 3.86 -4.66
N SER A 192 7.93 3.48 -5.20
CA SER A 192 7.67 2.12 -5.70
C SER A 192 8.12 1.92 -7.16
N GLY A 193 8.67 2.96 -7.81
CA GLY A 193 9.06 2.94 -9.22
C GLY A 193 7.87 2.88 -10.19
N ALA A 194 6.66 3.20 -9.73
CA ALA A 194 5.48 3.20 -10.58
C ALA A 194 5.51 4.40 -11.54
N ARG A 195 5.10 4.16 -12.80
CA ARG A 195 4.97 5.25 -13.81
C ARG A 195 3.65 6.03 -13.68
N ALA A 196 2.73 5.56 -12.84
CA ALA A 196 1.43 6.17 -12.66
C ALA A 196 1.49 7.37 -11.70
N ARG A 197 0.46 8.22 -11.77
CA ARG A 197 0.19 9.26 -10.78
C ARG A 197 -1.13 8.97 -10.07
N ALA A 198 -1.27 9.48 -8.86
CA ALA A 198 -2.48 9.34 -8.06
C ALA A 198 -3.69 9.93 -8.82
N LYS A 199 -4.79 9.18 -8.87
CA LYS A 199 -6.00 9.56 -9.62
C LYS A 199 -7.16 9.83 -8.69
N ALA A 200 -7.75 11.02 -8.85
CA ALA A 200 -9.08 11.31 -8.33
C ALA A 200 -10.11 10.71 -9.29
N ILE A 201 -10.98 9.86 -8.77
CA ILE A 201 -12.13 9.32 -9.49
C ILE A 201 -13.34 10.12 -9.05
N ASN A 202 -13.71 11.13 -9.85
CA ASN A 202 -14.80 12.05 -9.55
C ASN A 202 -15.96 11.94 -10.54
N SER A 203 -17.11 12.47 -10.13
CA SER A 203 -18.38 12.34 -10.86
C SER A 203 -18.34 13.01 -12.23
N ASN A 204 -17.68 14.16 -12.34
CA ASN A 204 -17.52 14.92 -13.58
C ASN A 204 -16.70 14.14 -14.61
N ALA A 205 -15.51 13.66 -14.24
CA ALA A 205 -14.63 12.89 -15.12
C ALA A 205 -15.23 11.53 -15.51
N CYS A 206 -16.06 10.95 -14.65
CA CYS A 206 -16.73 9.68 -14.91
C CYS A 206 -18.08 9.82 -15.65
N GLY A 207 -18.57 11.04 -15.89
CA GLY A 207 -19.86 11.27 -16.55
C GLY A 207 -21.03 10.64 -15.79
N CYS A 208 -21.00 10.66 -14.45
CA CYS A 208 -22.07 10.09 -13.65
C CYS A 208 -23.35 10.95 -13.76
N ASN A 209 -24.25 10.57 -14.66
CA ASN A 209 -25.55 11.23 -14.82
C ASN A 209 -26.51 10.84 -13.68
N GLY A 210 -27.07 11.81 -12.97
CA GLY A 210 -28.05 11.61 -11.88
C GLY A 210 -27.93 12.64 -10.74
N PRO A 211 -28.95 12.80 -9.87
CA PRO A 211 -28.94 13.81 -8.82
C PRO A 211 -27.74 13.65 -7.85
N SER A 212 -27.30 14.78 -7.29
CA SER A 212 -26.07 14.98 -6.49
C SER A 212 -26.35 15.23 -4.99
N PHE A 213 -27.56 14.91 -4.50
CA PHE A 213 -27.94 15.34 -3.16
C PHE A 213 -27.48 14.35 -2.09
N VAL A 214 -26.32 14.64 -1.49
CA VAL A 214 -26.00 14.16 -0.14
C VAL A 214 -26.45 15.26 0.83
N PRO A 215 -27.46 15.04 1.69
CA PRO A 215 -27.76 15.98 2.74
C PRO A 215 -26.49 16.14 3.59
N ARG A 216 -25.99 17.37 3.73
CA ARG A 216 -25.03 17.68 4.78
C ARG A 216 -25.73 17.37 6.10
N THR A 217 -25.38 16.26 6.74
CA THR A 217 -25.68 16.11 8.16
C THR A 217 -24.87 17.20 8.86
N GLY A 218 -25.55 18.29 9.19
CA GLY A 218 -24.99 19.39 9.96
C GLY A 218 -24.69 18.95 11.39
N VAL A 219 -23.56 19.46 11.87
CA VAL A 219 -23.12 19.67 13.26
C VAL A 219 -23.26 18.48 14.21
#